data_AF-A0A1S2LQ77-F1
#
_entry.id   AF-A0A1S2LQ77-F1
#
_cell.length_a   1.000
_cell.length_b   1.000
_cell.length_c   1.000
_cell.angle_alpha   90.00
_cell.angle_beta   90.00
_cell.angle_gamma   90.00
#
_symmetry.space_group_name_H-M   'P 1'
#
loop_
_entity.id
_entity.type
_entity.pdbx_description
1 polymer ?
#
loop_
_entity_poly.entity_id
_entity_poly.type
_entity_poly.pdbx_seq_one_letter_code
_entity_poly.pdbx_strand_id
1 'polypeptide(L)'
;MVFQKPEAMCDGGDLDCGSGLLLIIKKNIDPLASGQVLEIRSRERTFADDLPAWCRMVDHEFLGSEKQEQYTSYFVRKGGSADSVASDLEAARGYQWSIRVREDEGLSAKAFSRNHTLTSGQPADFSPKVEAPSAIDYLLTSLGSCLVVGFKAHASRRNIEIDEMELTLKGKLENILYHMEIEDEGSPKIEEISGVFYVTSPSEEKELYDVWNVTVARSPIFRTLQTSVSMNIKFQVVL
;
A
#
# COMPACT_ATOMS: atom_id res chain seq x y z
N MET A 1 -9.29 -19.67 -27.61
CA MET A 1 -8.05 -19.25 -28.29
C MET A 1 -6.90 -20.00 -27.64
N VAL A 2 -5.94 -20.52 -28.39
CA VAL A 2 -4.75 -21.16 -27.80
C VAL A 2 -3.66 -20.11 -27.78
N PHE A 3 -3.34 -19.58 -26.60
CA PHE A 3 -2.23 -18.65 -26.44
C PHE A 3 -0.91 -19.41 -26.53
N GLN A 4 0.12 -18.77 -27.09
CA GLN A 4 1.48 -19.30 -27.10
C GLN A 4 1.95 -19.48 -25.65
N LYS A 5 2.72 -20.54 -25.36
CA LYS A 5 3.23 -20.79 -24.00
C LYS A 5 4.05 -19.56 -23.55
N PRO A 6 3.71 -18.93 -22.41
CA PRO A 6 4.44 -17.75 -21.94
C PRO A 6 5.86 -18.14 -21.48
N GLU A 7 6.82 -17.26 -21.75
CA GLU A 7 8.22 -17.42 -21.33
C GLU A 7 8.47 -16.94 -19.89
N ALA A 8 7.65 -16.00 -19.41
CA ALA A 8 7.66 -15.54 -18.03
C ALA A 8 6.25 -15.29 -17.51
N MET A 9 6.11 -15.21 -16.19
CA MET A 9 4.87 -14.87 -15.52
C MET A 9 5.13 -13.90 -14.38
N CYS A 10 4.24 -12.91 -14.21
CA CYS A 10 4.19 -12.08 -13.01
C CYS A 10 2.77 -11.97 -12.45
N ASP A 11 2.67 -11.99 -11.13
CA ASP A 11 1.41 -11.80 -10.39
C ASP A 11 1.35 -10.37 -9.83
N GLY A 12 0.41 -9.58 -10.36
CA GLY A 12 0.13 -8.22 -9.94
C GLY A 12 -0.83 -8.13 -8.76
N GLY A 13 -1.58 -9.19 -8.50
CA GLY A 13 -2.71 -9.23 -7.59
C GLY A 13 -3.71 -8.10 -7.80
N ASP A 14 -4.05 -7.40 -6.71
CA ASP A 14 -5.01 -6.28 -6.70
C ASP A 14 -4.33 -4.90 -6.85
N LEU A 15 -3.11 -4.85 -7.38
CA LEU A 15 -2.47 -3.56 -7.65
C LEU A 15 -3.04 -2.92 -8.91
N ASP A 16 -3.23 -1.60 -8.86
CA ASP A 16 -3.44 -0.78 -10.04
C ASP A 16 -2.12 -0.30 -10.68
N CYS A 17 -2.24 0.28 -11.88
CA CYS A 17 -1.13 0.81 -12.68
C CYS A 17 -0.32 1.90 -11.96
N GLY A 18 -0.97 2.78 -11.19
CA GLY A 18 -0.35 3.88 -10.44
C GLY A 18 0.25 3.46 -9.09
N SER A 19 -0.22 2.35 -8.54
CA SER A 19 0.25 1.73 -7.29
C SER A 19 1.41 0.75 -7.50
N GLY A 20 1.94 0.65 -8.73
CA GLY A 20 3.18 -0.05 -9.05
C GLY A 20 3.04 -1.32 -9.89
N LEU A 21 1.83 -1.69 -10.36
CA LEU A 21 1.66 -2.84 -11.25
C LEU A 21 2.50 -2.71 -12.53
N LEU A 22 2.54 -1.51 -13.13
CA LEU A 22 3.33 -1.27 -14.34
C LEU A 22 4.82 -1.52 -14.10
N LEU A 23 5.37 -1.17 -12.93
CA LEU A 23 6.77 -1.44 -12.60
C LEU A 23 7.04 -2.94 -12.47
N ILE A 24 6.09 -3.71 -11.94
CA ILE A 24 6.19 -5.18 -11.87
C ILE A 24 6.20 -5.78 -13.28
N ILE A 25 5.28 -5.34 -14.14
CA ILE A 25 5.20 -5.81 -15.54
C ILE A 25 6.51 -5.50 -16.27
N LYS A 26 6.93 -4.24 -16.20
CA LYS A 26 8.19 -3.74 -16.77
C LYS A 26 9.39 -4.57 -16.34
N LYS A 27 9.55 -4.83 -15.03
CA LYS A 27 10.63 -5.67 -14.49
C LYS A 27 10.67 -7.09 -15.08
N ASN A 28 9.51 -7.65 -15.45
CA ASN A 28 9.42 -9.03 -15.95
C ASN A 28 9.42 -9.12 -17.49
N ILE A 29 8.96 -8.09 -18.21
CA ILE A 29 8.98 -8.08 -19.68
C ILE A 29 10.33 -7.63 -20.25
N ASP A 30 11.06 -6.75 -19.55
CA ASP A 30 12.35 -6.23 -20.02
C ASP A 30 13.43 -7.30 -20.25
N PRO A 31 13.56 -8.34 -19.40
CA PRO A 31 14.51 -9.43 -19.66
C PRO A 31 14.16 -10.31 -20.85
N LEU A 32 12.92 -10.25 -21.37
CA LEU A 32 12.49 -11.09 -22.50
C LEU A 32 13.09 -10.63 -23.82
N ALA A 33 13.30 -11.55 -24.76
CA ALA A 33 13.61 -11.21 -26.15
C ALA A 33 12.36 -10.68 -26.86
N SER A 34 12.56 -9.83 -27.88
CA SER A 34 11.46 -9.39 -28.75
C SER A 34 10.73 -10.61 -29.32
N GLY A 35 9.40 -10.60 -29.28
CA GLY A 35 8.54 -11.70 -29.71
C GLY A 35 8.19 -12.73 -28.63
N GLN A 36 8.83 -12.70 -27.46
CA GLN A 36 8.45 -13.53 -26.31
C GLN A 36 7.25 -12.95 -25.57
N VAL A 37 6.51 -13.82 -24.88
CA VAL A 37 5.23 -13.58 -24.23
C VAL A 37 5.39 -13.60 -22.71
N LEU A 38 4.88 -12.56 -22.06
CA LEU A 38 4.67 -12.47 -20.62
C LEU A 38 3.21 -12.76 -20.29
N GLU A 39 2.97 -13.66 -19.32
CA GLU A 39 1.68 -13.80 -18.64
C GLU A 39 1.62 -12.84 -17.44
N ILE A 40 0.59 -12.00 -17.38
CA ILE A 40 0.32 -11.11 -16.26
C ILE A 40 -0.97 -11.57 -15.60
N ARG A 41 -0.91 -11.98 -14.34
CA ARG A 41 -2.09 -12.30 -13.54
C ARG A 41 -2.51 -11.09 -12.74
N SER A 42 -3.77 -10.68 -12.88
CA SER A 42 -4.31 -9.55 -12.14
C SER A 42 -5.77 -9.79 -11.76
N ARG A 43 -6.14 -9.28 -10.59
CA ARG A 43 -7.52 -9.20 -10.09
C ARG A 43 -8.07 -7.77 -10.14
N GLU A 44 -7.22 -6.80 -10.48
CA GLU A 44 -7.64 -5.41 -10.63
C GLU A 44 -8.55 -5.25 -11.86
N ARG A 45 -9.72 -4.66 -11.66
CA ARG A 45 -10.77 -4.60 -12.67
C ARG A 45 -10.44 -3.60 -13.77
N THR A 46 -9.86 -2.46 -13.41
CA THR A 46 -9.55 -1.40 -14.38
C THR A 46 -8.37 -1.78 -15.29
N PHE A 47 -7.58 -2.78 -14.89
CA PHE A 47 -6.40 -3.21 -15.63
C PHE A 47 -6.73 -3.73 -17.04
N ALA A 48 -7.94 -4.26 -17.25
CA ALA A 48 -8.40 -4.73 -18.56
C ALA A 48 -8.46 -3.61 -19.62
N ASP A 49 -8.81 -2.40 -19.19
CA ASP A 49 -8.94 -1.24 -20.07
C ASP A 49 -7.58 -0.54 -20.28
N ASP A 50 -6.76 -0.48 -19.22
CA ASP A 50 -5.47 0.22 -19.22
C ASP A 50 -4.36 -0.55 -19.95
N LEU A 51 -4.30 -1.88 -19.80
CA LEU A 51 -3.21 -2.69 -20.33
C LEU A 51 -3.07 -2.60 -21.87
N PRO A 52 -4.14 -2.72 -22.67
CA PRO A 52 -4.04 -2.61 -24.12
C PRO A 52 -3.58 -1.21 -24.57
N ALA A 53 -3.99 -0.16 -23.84
CA ALA A 53 -3.56 1.20 -24.11
C ALA A 53 -2.06 1.37 -23.84
N TRP A 54 -1.59 0.89 -22.69
CA TRP A 54 -0.18 0.89 -22.34
C TRP A 54 0.66 0.11 -23.35
N CYS A 55 0.25 -1.10 -23.74
CA CYS A 55 0.96 -1.91 -24.74
C CYS A 55 1.17 -1.15 -26.05
N ARG A 56 0.14 -0.44 -26.55
CA ARG A 56 0.28 0.41 -27.75
C ARG A 56 1.26 1.56 -27.58
N MET A 57 1.32 2.16 -26.39
CA MET A 57 2.24 3.27 -26.11
C MET A 57 3.71 2.84 -26.11
N VAL A 58 4.00 1.64 -25.60
CA VAL A 58 5.38 1.13 -25.46
C VAL A 58 5.75 0.09 -26.52
N ASP A 59 5.01 0.05 -27.64
CA ASP A 59 5.23 -0.89 -28.74
C ASP A 59 5.32 -2.35 -28.26
N HIS A 60 4.37 -2.77 -27.44
CA HIS A 60 4.12 -4.17 -27.10
C HIS A 60 2.79 -4.62 -27.71
N GLU A 61 2.66 -5.92 -27.97
CA GLU A 61 1.46 -6.49 -28.57
C GLU A 61 0.63 -7.20 -27.49
N PHE A 62 -0.59 -6.70 -27.25
CA PHE A 62 -1.56 -7.38 -26.39
C PHE A 62 -2.21 -8.53 -27.17
N LEU A 63 -1.98 -9.77 -26.72
CA LEU A 63 -2.47 -10.97 -27.39
C LEU A 63 -3.89 -11.35 -26.98
N GLY A 64 -4.34 -10.90 -25.80
CA GLY A 64 -5.66 -11.18 -25.25
C GLY A 64 -5.64 -11.48 -23.77
N SER A 65 -6.81 -11.82 -23.24
CA SER A 65 -6.99 -12.21 -21.84
C SER A 65 -7.83 -13.48 -21.72
N GLU A 66 -7.59 -14.23 -20.64
CA GLU A 66 -8.33 -15.40 -20.26
C GLU A 66 -8.81 -15.25 -18.82
N LYS A 67 -10.13 -15.31 -18.64
CA LYS A 67 -10.74 -15.22 -17.31
C LYS A 67 -10.62 -16.57 -16.62
N GLN A 68 -9.94 -16.59 -15.47
CA GLN A 68 -9.91 -17.72 -14.55
C GLN A 68 -10.93 -17.49 -13.43
N GLU A 69 -11.14 -18.48 -12.57
CA GLU A 69 -12.08 -18.35 -11.44
C GLU A 69 -11.67 -17.22 -10.46
N GLN A 70 -10.36 -17.08 -10.21
CA GLN A 70 -9.83 -16.21 -9.14
C GLN A 70 -9.05 -14.99 -9.64
N TYR A 71 -8.74 -14.91 -10.93
CA TYR A 71 -7.99 -13.81 -11.54
C TYR A 71 -8.22 -13.78 -13.06
N THR A 72 -7.71 -12.77 -13.74
CA THR A 72 -7.63 -12.75 -15.21
C THR A 72 -6.17 -12.83 -15.64
N SER A 73 -5.84 -13.76 -16.53
CA SER A 73 -4.54 -13.83 -17.19
C SER A 73 -4.56 -12.93 -18.42
N TYR A 74 -3.57 -12.06 -18.54
CA TYR A 74 -3.34 -11.20 -19.69
C TYR A 74 -2.04 -11.60 -20.36
N PHE A 75 -2.04 -11.70 -21.69
CA PHE A 75 -0.88 -12.13 -22.46
C PHE A 75 -0.34 -10.96 -23.28
N VAL A 76 0.92 -10.61 -23.04
CA VAL A 76 1.60 -9.50 -23.74
C VAL A 76 2.85 -10.03 -24.41
N ARG A 77 2.97 -9.83 -25.71
CA ARG A 77 4.20 -10.10 -26.47
C ARG A 77 5.07 -8.85 -26.48
N LYS A 78 6.34 -9.01 -26.11
CA LYS A 78 7.32 -7.93 -26.15
C LYS A 78 7.58 -7.50 -27.59
N GLY A 79 7.46 -6.20 -27.89
CA GLY A 79 7.85 -5.64 -29.18
C GLY A 79 9.25 -5.00 -29.18
N GLY A 80 9.49 -4.14 -30.17
CA GLY A 80 10.85 -3.79 -30.62
C GLY A 80 11.43 -2.50 -30.04
N SER A 81 10.61 -1.64 -29.44
CA SER A 81 11.03 -0.34 -28.90
C SER A 81 10.74 -0.27 -27.40
N ALA A 82 11.77 -0.04 -26.58
CA ALA A 82 11.61 0.13 -25.14
C ALA A 82 12.02 1.55 -24.73
N ASP A 83 11.08 2.32 -24.19
CA ASP A 83 11.43 3.18 -23.06
C ASP A 83 11.96 2.26 -21.97
N SER A 84 13.24 2.41 -21.62
CA SER A 84 13.90 1.47 -20.71
C SER A 84 13.29 1.55 -19.31
N VAL A 85 13.10 0.40 -18.68
CA VAL A 85 12.68 0.31 -17.26
C VAL A 85 13.63 1.04 -16.33
N ALA A 86 14.88 1.24 -16.75
CA ALA A 86 15.82 2.08 -16.03
C ALA A 86 15.29 3.51 -15.81
N SER A 87 14.68 4.14 -16.83
CA SER A 87 14.12 5.49 -16.73
C SER A 87 12.92 5.53 -15.77
N ASP A 88 11.98 4.58 -15.90
CA ASP A 88 10.81 4.53 -15.01
C ASP A 88 11.19 4.22 -13.57
N LEU A 89 12.19 3.36 -13.36
CA LEU A 89 12.71 3.07 -12.03
C LEU A 89 13.40 4.30 -11.43
N GLU A 90 14.17 5.06 -12.21
CA GLU A 90 14.76 6.32 -11.74
C GLU A 90 13.68 7.36 -11.38
N ALA A 91 12.65 7.52 -12.22
CA ALA A 91 11.52 8.39 -11.90
C ALA A 91 10.80 7.95 -10.61
N ALA A 92 10.60 6.64 -10.42
CA ALA A 92 10.01 6.09 -9.20
C ALA A 92 10.90 6.28 -7.96
N ARG A 93 12.23 6.19 -8.09
CA ARG A 93 13.19 6.46 -6.99
C ARG A 93 13.11 7.89 -6.48
N GLY A 94 12.86 8.84 -7.39
CA GLY A 94 12.73 10.25 -7.09
C GLY A 94 11.32 10.71 -6.71
N TYR A 95 10.34 9.81 -6.63
CA TYR A 95 8.96 10.21 -6.38
C TYR A 95 8.81 10.89 -5.01
N GLN A 96 8.16 12.06 -5.01
CA GLN A 96 7.89 12.82 -3.80
C GLN A 96 6.38 13.01 -3.64
N TRP A 97 5.89 12.67 -2.45
CA TRP A 97 4.54 13.01 -2.04
C TRP A 97 4.51 14.46 -1.58
N SER A 98 3.48 15.20 -1.99
CA SER A 98 3.22 16.56 -1.51
C SER A 98 1.77 16.70 -1.04
N ILE A 99 1.59 17.46 0.04
CA ILE A 99 0.29 17.83 0.58
C ILE A 99 0.28 19.33 0.85
N ARG A 100 -0.90 19.93 0.85
CA ARG A 100 -1.08 21.32 1.29
C ARG A 100 -1.99 21.33 2.50
N VAL A 101 -1.60 22.02 3.55
CA VAL A 101 -2.43 22.21 4.75
C VAL A 101 -2.63 23.70 4.94
N ARG A 102 -3.85 24.11 5.28
CA ARG A 102 -4.20 25.48 5.63
C ARG A 102 -5.05 25.49 6.90
N GLU A 103 -5.06 26.63 7.58
CA GLU A 103 -5.99 26.95 8.65
C GLU A 103 -7.45 26.79 8.20
N ASP A 104 -8.31 26.37 9.12
CA ASP A 104 -9.76 26.34 8.94
C ASP A 104 -10.43 26.89 10.21
N GLU A 105 -11.76 26.84 10.29
CA GLU A 105 -12.49 27.45 11.42
C GLU A 105 -12.08 26.86 12.79
N GLY A 106 -11.92 27.71 13.79
CA GLY A 106 -11.53 27.29 15.14
C GLY A 106 -10.11 26.74 15.22
N LEU A 107 -9.92 25.69 16.02
CA LEU A 107 -8.63 24.98 16.17
C LEU A 107 -8.59 23.77 15.22
N SER A 108 -8.72 24.04 13.92
CA SER A 108 -8.73 23.02 12.88
C SER A 108 -7.95 23.43 11.62
N ALA A 109 -7.69 22.46 10.76
CA ALA A 109 -6.98 22.61 9.51
C ALA A 109 -7.63 21.79 8.38
N LYS A 110 -7.59 22.31 7.16
CA LYS A 110 -7.93 21.56 5.94
C LYS A 110 -6.66 21.11 5.22
N ALA A 111 -6.52 19.81 5.06
CA ALA A 111 -5.44 19.18 4.31
C ALA A 111 -5.92 18.70 2.94
N PHE A 112 -5.22 19.12 1.89
CA PHE A 112 -5.45 18.73 0.51
C PHE A 112 -4.38 17.71 0.09
N SER A 113 -4.82 16.51 -0.24
CA SER A 113 -3.97 15.40 -0.69
C SER A 113 -4.55 14.83 -1.97
N ARG A 114 -3.86 15.09 -3.10
CA ARG A 114 -4.36 14.74 -4.44
C ARG A 114 -5.78 15.28 -4.67
N ASN A 115 -6.73 14.41 -5.00
CA ASN A 115 -8.15 14.68 -5.21
C ASN A 115 -8.99 14.60 -3.93
N HIS A 116 -8.38 14.56 -2.75
CA HIS A 116 -9.05 14.43 -1.46
C HIS A 116 -8.81 15.66 -0.58
N THR A 117 -9.83 16.00 0.21
CA THR A 117 -9.75 17.00 1.28
C THR A 117 -10.04 16.31 2.61
N LEU A 118 -9.20 16.55 3.60
CA LEU A 118 -9.28 16.01 4.95
C LEU A 118 -9.39 17.17 5.94
N THR A 119 -10.15 16.99 7.01
CA THR A 119 -10.23 17.96 8.11
C THR A 119 -9.48 17.40 9.31
N SER A 120 -8.54 18.16 9.87
CA SER A 120 -7.82 17.81 11.09
C SER A 120 -8.16 18.81 12.19
N GLY A 121 -8.41 18.30 13.39
CA GLY A 121 -8.61 19.10 14.58
C GLY A 121 -7.28 19.51 15.22
N GLN A 122 -7.26 19.50 16.55
CA GLN A 122 -6.09 19.88 17.33
C GLN A 122 -4.92 18.90 17.15
N PRO A 123 -3.67 19.28 17.48
CA PRO A 123 -2.53 18.37 17.40
C PRO A 123 -2.71 17.09 18.22
N ALA A 124 -3.17 17.22 19.47
CA ALA A 124 -3.60 16.14 20.34
C ALA A 124 -4.94 16.53 21.00
N ASP A 125 -5.92 15.63 20.97
CA ASP A 125 -7.22 15.82 21.61
C ASP A 125 -7.59 14.53 22.36
N PHE A 126 -8.08 14.67 23.58
CA PHE A 126 -8.47 13.56 24.48
C PHE A 126 -9.98 13.44 24.64
N SER A 127 -10.74 14.31 23.98
CA SER A 127 -12.19 14.25 23.97
C SER A 127 -12.65 12.98 23.25
N PRO A 128 -13.55 12.18 23.86
CA PRO A 128 -14.05 10.96 23.21
C PRO A 128 -14.89 11.27 21.95
N LYS A 129 -15.32 12.53 21.80
CA LYS A 129 -16.08 13.01 20.66
C LYS A 129 -15.47 14.32 20.20
N VAL A 130 -14.96 14.32 18.98
CA VAL A 130 -14.34 15.46 18.30
C VAL A 130 -15.04 15.71 16.96
N GLU A 131 -15.03 16.95 16.48
CA GLU A 131 -15.57 17.29 15.15
C GLU A 131 -14.65 16.85 14.01
N ALA A 132 -13.35 16.75 14.28
CA ALA A 132 -12.34 16.28 13.34
C ALA A 132 -11.23 15.51 14.08
N PRO A 133 -10.63 14.47 13.46
CA PRO A 133 -9.51 13.74 14.06
C PRO A 133 -8.30 14.63 14.31
N SER A 134 -7.59 14.36 15.40
CA SER A 134 -6.35 15.05 15.75
C SER A 134 -5.19 14.68 14.80
N ALA A 135 -4.09 15.43 14.87
CA ALA A 135 -2.89 15.07 14.11
C ALA A 135 -2.32 13.70 14.53
N ILE A 136 -2.42 13.34 15.82
CA ILE A 136 -2.05 12.02 16.33
C ILE A 136 -2.97 10.92 15.77
N ASP A 137 -4.27 11.16 15.69
CA ASP A 137 -5.22 10.22 15.07
C ASP A 137 -4.86 9.95 13.61
N TYR A 138 -4.50 10.99 12.86
CA TYR A 138 -4.07 10.84 11.47
C TYR A 138 -2.75 10.07 11.33
N LEU A 139 -1.81 10.25 12.26
CA LEU A 139 -0.59 9.44 12.26
C LEU A 139 -0.90 7.96 12.50
N LEU A 140 -1.72 7.63 13.51
CA LEU A 140 -2.14 6.25 13.77
C LEU A 140 -2.93 5.67 12.59
N THR A 141 -3.80 6.47 11.98
CA THR A 141 -4.54 6.11 10.76
C THR A 141 -3.59 5.82 9.60
N SER A 142 -2.55 6.62 9.42
CA SER A 142 -1.54 6.40 8.35
C SER A 142 -0.78 5.10 8.55
N LEU A 143 -0.40 4.77 9.79
CA LEU A 143 0.25 3.51 10.14
C LEU A 143 -0.70 2.32 9.93
N GLY A 144 -1.92 2.43 10.46
CA GLY A 144 -2.92 1.38 10.39
C GLY A 144 -3.31 1.05 8.97
N SER A 145 -3.62 2.06 8.16
CA SER A 145 -3.92 1.88 6.73
C SER A 145 -2.74 1.28 5.97
N CYS A 146 -1.51 1.71 6.24
CA CYS A 146 -0.32 1.17 5.60
C CYS A 146 -0.12 -0.33 5.91
N LEU A 147 -0.42 -0.76 7.14
CA LEU A 147 -0.34 -2.16 7.57
C LEU A 147 -1.47 -3.01 6.98
N VAL A 148 -2.73 -2.58 7.13
CA VAL A 148 -3.89 -3.34 6.66
C VAL A 148 -3.88 -3.51 5.14
N VAL A 149 -3.66 -2.42 4.40
CA VAL A 149 -3.61 -2.46 2.92
C VAL A 149 -2.35 -3.20 2.45
N GLY A 150 -1.21 -3.00 3.13
CA GLY A 150 0.02 -3.72 2.83
C GLY A 150 -0.13 -5.23 2.99
N PHE A 151 -0.76 -5.68 4.08
CA PHE A 151 -1.06 -7.09 4.32
C PHE A 151 -1.95 -7.65 3.22
N LYS A 152 -3.07 -6.96 2.91
CA LYS A 152 -3.98 -7.36 1.83
C LYS A 152 -3.24 -7.52 0.49
N ALA A 153 -2.40 -6.54 0.13
CA ALA A 153 -1.63 -6.61 -1.12
C ALA A 153 -0.63 -7.79 -1.13
N HIS A 154 -0.01 -8.10 0.01
CA HIS A 154 0.93 -9.23 0.12
C HIS A 154 0.24 -10.59 0.16
N ALA A 155 -0.93 -10.71 0.79
CA ALA A 155 -1.78 -11.90 0.78
C ALA A 155 -2.30 -12.18 -0.63
N SER A 156 -2.85 -11.14 -1.27
CA SER A 156 -3.34 -11.17 -2.65
C SER A 156 -2.28 -11.75 -3.60
N ARG A 157 -1.06 -11.19 -3.65
CA ARG A 157 0.02 -11.71 -4.52
C ARG A 157 0.46 -13.16 -4.25
N ARG A 158 0.04 -13.74 -3.13
CA ARG A 158 0.29 -15.14 -2.76
C ARG A 158 -0.95 -16.03 -2.96
N ASN A 159 -2.03 -15.47 -3.48
CA ASN A 159 -3.35 -16.12 -3.61
C ASN A 159 -3.89 -16.64 -2.27
N ILE A 160 -3.62 -15.90 -1.19
CA ILE A 160 -4.16 -16.15 0.14
C ILE A 160 -5.50 -15.42 0.26
N GLU A 161 -6.56 -16.18 0.56
CA GLU A 161 -7.91 -15.67 0.79
C GLU A 161 -8.00 -15.09 2.20
N ILE A 162 -8.69 -13.96 2.36
CA ILE A 162 -8.85 -13.27 3.62
C ILE A 162 -10.33 -12.96 3.80
N ASP A 163 -10.93 -13.44 4.89
CA ASP A 163 -12.34 -13.21 5.20
C ASP A 163 -12.52 -11.83 5.83
N GLU A 164 -11.75 -11.55 6.89
CA GLU A 164 -11.82 -10.31 7.64
C GLU A 164 -10.47 -9.92 8.22
N MET A 165 -10.24 -8.61 8.34
CA MET A 165 -9.07 -8.06 9.02
C MET A 165 -9.43 -6.80 9.79
N GLU A 166 -8.92 -6.67 11.01
CA GLU A 166 -9.09 -5.49 11.83
C GLU A 166 -7.81 -5.16 12.59
N LEU A 167 -7.37 -3.91 12.52
CA LEU A 167 -6.22 -3.41 13.28
C LEU A 167 -6.67 -2.34 14.27
N THR A 168 -6.49 -2.63 15.55
CA THR A 168 -6.63 -1.63 16.62
C THR A 168 -5.27 -1.08 17.02
N LEU A 169 -5.14 0.24 17.06
CA LEU A 169 -3.92 0.94 17.49
C LEU A 169 -4.20 1.89 18.65
N LYS A 170 -3.20 2.06 19.50
CA LYS A 170 -3.15 3.06 20.58
C LYS A 170 -1.80 3.76 20.52
N GLY A 171 -1.81 5.09 20.50
CA GLY A 171 -0.61 5.92 20.62
C GLY A 171 -0.51 6.52 22.02
N LYS A 172 0.70 6.58 22.56
CA LYS A 172 1.01 7.22 23.84
C LYS A 172 2.10 8.26 23.64
N LEU A 173 1.85 9.49 24.11
CA LEU A 173 2.88 10.52 24.22
C LEU A 173 3.70 10.31 25.49
N GLU A 174 4.97 10.69 25.42
CA GLU A 174 5.89 10.71 26.56
C GLU A 174 5.38 11.66 27.64
N ASN A 175 5.05 12.90 27.28
CA ASN A 175 4.46 13.88 28.18
C ASN A 175 3.45 14.79 27.46
N ILE A 176 2.15 14.56 27.70
CA ILE A 176 1.06 15.40 27.19
C ILE A 176 0.93 16.74 27.96
N LEU A 177 1.33 16.80 29.23
CA LEU A 177 1.26 18.03 30.03
C LEU A 177 2.26 19.07 29.53
N TYR A 178 3.44 18.62 29.08
CA TYR A 178 4.41 19.46 28.38
C TYR A 178 3.85 20.00 27.05
N HIS A 179 3.12 19.19 26.28
CA HIS A 179 2.44 19.67 25.06
C HIS A 179 1.39 20.76 25.36
N MET A 180 0.70 20.66 26.50
CA MET A 180 -0.31 21.62 26.95
C MET A 180 0.29 22.83 27.68
N GLU A 181 1.62 22.96 27.74
CA GLU A 181 2.34 24.04 28.45
C GLU A 181 1.98 24.12 29.95
N ILE A 182 1.61 22.99 30.57
CA ILE A 182 1.37 22.88 32.02
C ILE A 182 2.66 22.57 32.77
N GLU A 183 3.57 21.83 32.14
CA GLU A 183 4.89 21.50 32.66
C GLU A 183 5.98 22.13 31.79
N ASP A 184 7.02 22.70 32.43
CA ASP A 184 8.11 23.42 31.75
C ASP A 184 9.21 22.49 31.21
N GLU A 185 9.28 21.24 31.71
CA GLU A 185 10.27 20.24 31.31
C GLU A 185 9.57 18.96 30.83
N GLY A 186 10.01 18.41 29.70
CA GLY A 186 9.43 17.21 29.13
C GLY A 186 9.64 17.10 27.63
N SER A 187 8.86 16.23 27.00
CA SER A 187 8.92 15.95 25.57
C SER A 187 7.53 15.56 25.07
N PRO A 188 7.03 16.18 23.98
CA PRO A 188 5.72 15.87 23.43
C PRO A 188 5.81 14.72 22.41
N LYS A 189 6.92 13.97 22.39
CA LYS A 189 7.13 12.88 21.44
C LYS A 189 6.17 11.73 21.70
N ILE A 190 5.87 10.99 20.64
CA ILE A 190 5.18 9.71 20.76
C ILE A 190 6.19 8.70 21.31
N GLU A 191 5.90 8.15 22.48
CA GLU A 191 6.74 7.18 23.18
C GLU A 191 6.46 5.76 22.66
N GLU A 192 5.19 5.42 22.53
CA GLU A 192 4.74 4.05 22.23
C GLU A 192 3.55 4.05 21.28
N ILE A 193 3.57 3.11 20.33
CA ILE A 193 2.38 2.67 19.59
C ILE A 193 2.20 1.18 19.83
N SER A 194 1.05 0.81 20.40
CA SER A 194 0.67 -0.58 20.65
C SER A 194 -0.63 -0.94 19.95
N GLY A 195 -0.85 -2.23 19.71
CA GLY A 195 -2.04 -2.67 19.01
C GLY A 195 -2.16 -4.17 18.81
N VAL A 196 -3.27 -4.57 18.21
CA VAL A 196 -3.50 -5.95 17.77
C VAL A 196 -4.07 -5.93 16.37
N PHE A 197 -3.47 -6.72 15.48
CA PHE A 197 -3.95 -6.96 14.13
C PHE A 197 -4.59 -8.35 14.07
N TYR A 198 -5.91 -8.37 13.94
CA TYR A 198 -6.71 -9.57 13.80
C TYR A 198 -6.90 -9.91 12.32
N VAL A 199 -6.76 -11.19 11.98
CA VAL A 199 -7.03 -11.72 10.65
C VAL A 199 -7.79 -13.03 10.75
N THR A 200 -8.88 -13.14 9.99
CA THR A 200 -9.66 -14.36 9.77
C THR A 200 -9.46 -14.81 8.33
N SER A 201 -9.16 -16.08 8.12
CA SER A 201 -8.88 -16.65 6.80
C SER A 201 -8.98 -18.18 6.83
N PRO A 202 -9.39 -18.83 5.73
CA PRO A 202 -9.34 -20.29 5.59
C PRO A 202 -7.92 -20.83 5.35
N SER A 203 -6.92 -19.97 5.13
CA SER A 203 -5.53 -20.36 4.85
C SER A 203 -4.77 -20.78 6.11
N GLU A 204 -3.64 -21.46 5.93
CA GLU A 204 -2.84 -21.92 7.07
C GLU A 204 -2.27 -20.75 7.87
N GLU A 205 -2.32 -20.83 9.20
CA GLU A 205 -1.82 -19.79 10.11
C GLU A 205 -0.38 -19.37 9.76
N LYS A 206 0.48 -20.33 9.44
CA LYS A 206 1.87 -20.07 9.05
C LYS A 206 1.98 -19.13 7.85
N GLU A 207 1.14 -19.30 6.82
CA GLU A 207 1.15 -18.45 5.63
C GLU A 207 0.77 -17.01 5.99
N LEU A 208 -0.18 -16.83 6.90
CA LEU A 208 -0.62 -15.52 7.39
C LEU A 208 0.50 -14.81 8.17
N TYR A 209 1.26 -15.54 9.01
CA TYR A 209 2.45 -14.97 9.66
C TYR A 209 3.54 -14.59 8.65
N ASP A 210 3.75 -15.38 7.59
CA ASP A 210 4.70 -15.03 6.53
C ASP A 210 4.28 -13.73 5.80
N VAL A 211 2.97 -13.55 5.55
CA VAL A 211 2.43 -12.29 5.01
C VAL A 211 2.66 -11.13 6.00
N TRP A 212 2.39 -11.33 7.30
CA TRP A 212 2.61 -10.30 8.32
C TRP A 212 4.07 -9.86 8.39
N ASN A 213 5.00 -10.81 8.42
CA ASN A 213 6.44 -10.56 8.46
C ASN A 213 6.91 -9.70 7.27
N VAL A 214 6.44 -10.03 6.07
CA VAL A 214 6.75 -9.22 4.87
C VAL A 214 6.10 -7.84 4.95
N THR A 215 4.88 -7.75 5.48
CA THR A 215 4.13 -6.49 5.63
C THR A 215 4.88 -5.50 6.52
N VAL A 216 5.26 -5.90 7.73
CA VAL A 216 6.01 -5.01 8.64
C VAL A 216 7.40 -4.68 8.11
N ALA A 217 8.03 -5.62 7.39
CA ALA A 217 9.35 -5.39 6.80
C ALA A 217 9.33 -4.40 5.63
N ARG A 218 8.20 -4.28 4.91
CA ARG A 218 8.06 -3.45 3.70
C ARG A 218 7.19 -2.21 3.89
N SER A 219 6.49 -2.07 5.01
CA SER A 219 5.65 -0.90 5.32
C SER A 219 6.50 0.37 5.53
N PRO A 220 6.41 1.39 4.66
CA PRO A 220 7.20 2.61 4.82
C PRO A 220 6.90 3.34 6.13
N ILE A 221 5.63 3.38 6.58
CA ILE A 221 5.25 4.09 7.81
C ILE A 221 5.73 3.33 9.05
N PHE A 222 5.52 2.02 9.13
CA PHE A 222 6.00 1.21 10.25
C PHE A 222 7.52 1.29 10.38
N ARG A 223 8.25 1.13 9.26
CA ARG A 223 9.72 1.19 9.24
C ARG A 223 10.26 2.56 9.63
N THR A 224 9.56 3.63 9.28
CA THR A 224 9.92 4.99 9.68
C THR A 224 9.74 5.17 11.19
N LEU A 225 8.56 4.84 11.72
CA LEU A 225 8.22 5.04 13.13
C LEU A 225 9.04 4.16 14.08
N GLN A 226 9.32 2.91 13.70
CA GLN A 226 10.09 1.96 14.52
C GLN A 226 11.49 2.46 14.90
N THR A 227 12.05 3.43 14.18
CA THR A 227 13.36 4.01 14.51
C THR A 227 13.34 4.91 15.75
N SER A 228 12.17 5.46 16.09
CA SER A 228 12.03 6.52 17.09
C SER A 228 10.91 6.28 18.11
N VAL A 229 10.03 5.31 17.86
CA VAL A 229 8.85 4.99 18.67
C VAL A 229 8.89 3.52 19.06
N SER A 230 8.53 3.21 20.30
CA SER A 230 8.37 1.81 20.74
C SER A 230 7.16 1.18 20.05
N MET A 231 7.37 0.13 19.26
CA MET A 231 6.31 -0.52 18.47
C MET A 231 5.94 -1.87 19.07
N ASN A 232 4.68 -2.01 19.53
CA ASN A 232 4.16 -3.23 20.12
C ASN A 232 2.82 -3.63 19.49
N ILE A 233 2.87 -4.10 18.23
CA ILE A 233 1.70 -4.55 17.48
C ILE A 233 1.73 -6.08 17.42
N LYS A 234 0.76 -6.71 18.07
CA LYS A 234 0.59 -8.17 18.05
C LYS A 234 -0.19 -8.59 16.81
N PHE A 235 0.25 -9.64 16.14
CA PHE A 235 -0.52 -10.28 15.07
C PHE A 235 -1.26 -11.48 15.65
N GLN A 236 -2.55 -11.59 15.36
CA GLN A 236 -3.40 -12.64 15.88
C GLN A 236 -4.31 -13.19 14.78
N VAL A 237 -4.18 -14.48 14.51
CA VAL A 237 -5.12 -15.20 13.65
C VAL A 237 -6.33 -15.61 14.48
N VAL A 238 -7.52 -15.32 13.98
CA VAL A 238 -8.80 -15.71 14.58
C VAL A 238 -9.39 -16.78 13.67
N LEU A 239 -9.63 -17.97 14.25
CA LEU A 239 -10.22 -19.13 13.55
C LEU A 239 -11.75 -19.07 13.60
#